data_AF-A0A2V3DSH8-F1
#
_entry.id   AF-A0A2V3DSH8-F1
#
_cell.length_a   1.000
_cell.length_b   1.000
_cell.length_c   1.000
_cell.angle_alpha   90.00
_cell.angle_beta   90.00
_cell.angle_gamma   90.00
#
_symmetry.space_group_name_H-M   'P 1'
#
loop_
_entity.id
_entity.type
_entity.pdbx_description
1 polymer ?
#
loop_
_entity_poly.entity_id
_entity_poly.type
_entity_poly.pdbx_seq_one_letter_code
_entity_poly.pdbx_strand_id
1 'polypeptide(L)'
;MYQLLDDSSRFDVGTAAYSLAENSTDAKDVLERAITVYSPTKDVLSENSLAFNQLRAGRIGSGEIFLASKRTMPISGLPGKPTTQSKNELSQQTLLRFLDVQQPAMFEHLQGRIHRF
;
A
#
# COMPACT_ATOMS: atom_id res chain seq x y z
N MET A 1 6.30 2.37 -5.08
CA MET A 1 5.13 1.53 -5.42
C MET A 1 4.45 1.18 -4.13
N TYR A 2 3.12 1.25 -4.10
CA TYR A 2 2.30 0.90 -2.96
C TYR A 2 1.32 -0.19 -3.41
N GLN A 3 1.12 -1.19 -2.55
CA GLN A 3 0.19 -2.30 -2.80
C GLN A 3 -0.66 -2.53 -1.55
N LEU A 4 -1.97 -2.59 -1.75
CA LEU A 4 -2.95 -2.91 -0.73
C LEU A 4 -3.64 -4.20 -1.14
N LEU A 5 -3.63 -5.16 -0.23
CA LEU A 5 -4.31 -6.44 -0.42
C LEU A 5 -5.38 -6.61 0.64
N ASP A 6 -6.46 -7.29 0.27
CA ASP A 6 -7.37 -7.87 1.26
C ASP A 6 -6.68 -9.05 1.97
N ASP A 7 -6.67 -9.02 3.31
CA ASP A 7 -5.95 -10.00 4.12
C ASP A 7 -6.61 -11.40 4.10
N SER A 8 -7.88 -11.51 3.72
CA SER A 8 -8.56 -12.80 3.66
C SER A 8 -8.36 -13.49 2.32
N SER A 9 -8.61 -12.77 1.22
CA SER A 9 -8.70 -13.30 -0.14
C SER A 9 -7.43 -13.16 -0.95
N ARG A 10 -6.46 -12.35 -0.49
CA ARG A 10 -5.29 -11.90 -1.28
C ARG A 10 -5.66 -11.05 -2.50
N PHE A 11 -6.90 -10.61 -2.60
CA PHE A 11 -7.34 -9.76 -3.70
C PHE A 11 -6.62 -8.40 -3.64
N ASP A 12 -6.10 -7.95 -4.78
CA ASP A 12 -5.47 -6.63 -4.91
C ASP A 12 -6.56 -5.56 -4.93
N VAL A 13 -6.65 -4.80 -3.84
CA VAL A 13 -7.63 -3.71 -3.70
C VAL A 13 -7.05 -2.37 -4.16
N GLY A 14 -5.76 -2.31 -4.49
CA GLY A 14 -5.12 -1.12 -4.99
C GLY A 14 -3.60 -1.26 -5.04
N THR A 15 -3.06 -1.30 -6.26
CA THR A 15 -1.63 -1.13 -6.51
C THR A 15 -1.38 0.08 -7.38
N ALA A 16 -0.42 0.91 -6.99
CA ALA A 16 0.00 2.07 -7.77
C ALA A 16 1.51 2.34 -7.65
N ALA A 17 2.08 2.86 -8.72
CA ALA A 17 3.43 3.39 -8.76
C ALA A 17 3.41 4.91 -8.92
N TYR A 18 4.37 5.56 -8.27
CA TYR A 18 4.61 7.00 -8.27
C TYR A 18 6.07 7.25 -8.64
N SER A 19 6.36 8.42 -9.21
CA SER A 19 7.71 8.80 -9.67
C SER A 19 8.63 9.23 -8.52
N LEU A 20 8.06 9.65 -7.39
CA LEU A 20 8.80 10.11 -6.23
C LEU A 20 9.17 8.94 -5.30
N ALA A 21 10.16 9.20 -4.45
CA ALA A 21 10.48 8.32 -3.34
C ALA A 21 9.29 8.19 -2.38
N GLU A 22 9.35 7.15 -1.54
CA GLU A 22 8.28 6.82 -0.61
C GLU A 22 7.89 8.02 0.28
N ASN A 23 6.60 8.40 0.25
CA ASN A 23 6.05 9.54 0.99
C ASN A 23 4.60 9.28 1.44
N SER A 24 4.12 10.06 2.41
CA SER A 24 2.79 9.89 3.00
C SER A 24 1.65 10.36 2.11
N THR A 25 1.91 11.24 1.14
CA THR A 25 0.89 11.77 0.21
C THR A 25 0.41 10.69 -0.74
N ASP A 26 1.36 10.02 -1.41
CA ASP A 26 1.06 8.95 -2.36
C ASP A 26 0.47 7.72 -1.65
N ALA A 27 0.99 7.40 -0.46
CA ALA A 27 0.42 6.37 0.40
C ALA A 27 -1.07 6.62 0.74
N LYS A 28 -1.42 7.87 1.09
CA LYS A 28 -2.80 8.26 1.36
C LYS A 28 -3.66 8.18 0.10
N ASP A 29 -3.18 8.63 -1.05
CA ASP A 29 -3.92 8.60 -2.31
C ASP A 29 -4.32 7.16 -2.70
N VAL A 30 -3.45 6.18 -2.53
CA VAL A 30 -3.79 4.76 -2.76
C VAL A 30 -4.85 4.26 -1.78
N LEU A 31 -4.72 4.59 -0.49
CA LEU A 31 -5.73 4.23 0.52
C LEU A 31 -7.09 4.87 0.21
N GLU A 32 -7.10 6.12 -0.21
CA GLU A 32 -8.32 6.86 -0.53
C GLU A 32 -9.04 6.27 -1.75
N ARG A 33 -8.30 5.91 -2.79
CA ARG A 33 -8.85 5.22 -3.97
C ARG A 33 -9.44 3.86 -3.60
N ALA A 34 -8.69 3.04 -2.86
CA ALA A 34 -9.14 1.72 -2.46
C ALA A 34 -10.42 1.78 -1.60
N ILE A 35 -10.45 2.64 -0.58
CA ILE A 35 -11.62 2.82 0.30
C ILE A 35 -12.82 3.37 -0.47
N THR A 36 -12.60 4.22 -1.47
CA THR A 36 -13.70 4.75 -2.30
C THR A 36 -14.36 3.66 -3.13
N VAL A 37 -13.59 2.69 -3.64
CA VAL A 37 -14.10 1.59 -4.46
C VAL A 37 -14.69 0.45 -3.61
N TYR A 38 -14.01 0.07 -2.52
CA TYR A 38 -14.32 -1.14 -1.75
C TYR A 38 -14.95 -0.90 -0.38
N SER A 39 -15.23 0.36 -0.03
CA SER A 39 -15.66 0.82 1.30
C SER A 39 -14.55 0.72 2.37
N PRO A 40 -14.68 1.47 3.49
CA PRO A 40 -13.71 1.40 4.58
C PRO A 40 -13.65 0.02 5.24
N THR A 41 -12.43 -0.42 5.58
CA THR A 41 -12.20 -1.61 6.41
C THR A 41 -12.12 -1.24 7.89
N LYS A 42 -12.16 -2.25 8.76
CA LYS A 42 -11.97 -2.05 10.21
C LYS A 42 -10.53 -1.66 10.53
N ASP A 43 -9.56 -2.41 10.00
CA ASP A 43 -8.14 -2.25 10.29
C ASP A 43 -7.36 -2.18 8.97
N VAL A 44 -6.27 -1.40 8.95
CA VAL A 44 -5.29 -1.36 7.86
C VAL A 44 -3.92 -1.69 8.43
N LEU A 45 -3.36 -2.81 7.98
CA LEU A 45 -2.02 -3.23 8.35
C LEU A 45 -1.00 -2.63 7.38
N SER A 46 -0.11 -1.80 7.92
CA SER A 46 0.97 -1.17 7.16
C SER A 46 2.35 -1.67 7.57
N GLU A 47 3.30 -1.58 6.63
CA GLU A 47 4.70 -1.84 6.94
C GLU A 47 5.26 -0.77 7.87
N ASN A 48 6.39 -1.07 8.50
CA ASN A 48 6.98 -0.15 9.47
C ASN A 48 7.63 1.11 8.86
N SER A 49 7.35 1.41 7.59
CA SER A 49 7.99 2.48 6.85
C SER A 49 7.48 3.87 7.25
N LEU A 50 8.32 4.89 7.01
CA LEU A 50 8.05 6.26 7.45
C LEU A 50 6.81 6.89 6.79
N ALA A 51 6.36 6.38 5.64
CA ALA A 51 5.16 6.87 4.97
C ALA A 51 3.86 6.48 5.71
N PHE A 52 3.88 5.37 6.46
CA PHE A 52 2.69 4.82 7.12
C PHE A 52 2.76 4.84 8.66
N ASN A 53 3.95 5.00 9.24
CA ASN A 53 4.18 4.96 10.68
C ASN A 53 4.53 6.33 11.29
N GLN A 54 3.88 7.40 10.85
CA GLN A 54 4.11 8.71 11.46
C GLN A 54 3.65 8.70 12.92
N LEU A 55 2.53 8.03 13.22
CA LEU A 55 1.99 7.90 14.57
C LEU A 55 2.99 7.24 15.52
N ARG A 56 3.69 6.21 15.03
CA ARG A 56 4.75 5.54 15.79
C ARG A 56 5.96 6.42 16.04
N ALA A 57 6.26 7.34 15.12
CA ALA A 57 7.28 8.37 15.30
C ALA A 57 6.79 9.57 16.15
N GLY A 58 5.62 9.46 16.81
CA GLY A 58 5.06 10.49 17.67
C GLY A 58 4.41 11.66 16.93
N ARG A 59 4.10 11.50 15.63
CA ARG A 59 3.47 12.52 14.78
C ARG A 59 2.16 12.00 14.21
N ILE A 60 1.11 12.79 14.18
CA ILE A 60 -0.11 12.37 13.48
C ILE A 60 0.05 12.74 12.00
N GLY A 61 0.15 11.72 11.15
CA GLY A 61 0.29 11.90 9.70
C GLY A 61 -1.05 12.01 8.97
N SER A 62 -0.96 12.41 7.70
CA SER A 62 -2.12 12.58 6.83
C SER A 62 -2.88 11.28 6.59
N GLY A 63 -2.17 10.14 6.54
CA GLY A 63 -2.75 8.81 6.40
C GLY A 63 -3.56 8.41 7.63
N GLU A 64 -3.03 8.64 8.83
CA GLU A 64 -3.71 8.31 10.08
C GLU A 64 -4.95 9.18 10.31
N ILE A 65 -4.89 10.47 9.99
CA ILE A 65 -6.07 11.37 10.02
C ILE A 65 -7.14 10.85 9.06
N PHE A 66 -6.73 10.46 7.85
CA PHE A 66 -7.65 9.94 6.85
C PHE A 66 -8.32 8.65 7.32
N LEU A 67 -7.57 7.67 7.80
CA LEU A 67 -8.11 6.40 8.30
C LEU A 67 -9.04 6.62 9.50
N ALA A 68 -8.67 7.50 10.43
CA ALA A 68 -9.53 7.88 11.55
C ALA A 68 -10.86 8.49 11.06
N SER A 69 -10.84 9.35 10.03
CA SER A 69 -12.05 9.92 9.42
C SER A 69 -12.98 8.86 8.81
N LYS A 70 -12.42 7.72 8.42
CA LYS A 70 -13.15 6.55 7.88
C LYS A 70 -13.49 5.51 8.94
N ARG A 71 -13.18 5.78 10.21
CA ARG A 71 -13.32 4.84 11.35
C ARG A 71 -12.51 3.55 11.16
N THR A 72 -11.41 3.66 10.43
CA THR A 72 -10.45 2.58 10.19
C THR A 72 -9.24 2.76 11.09
N MET A 73 -8.82 1.69 11.76
CA MET A 73 -7.67 1.72 12.66
C MET A 73 -6.38 1.39 11.89
N PRO A 74 -5.37 2.28 11.87
CA PRO A 74 -4.04 1.89 11.41
C PRO A 74 -3.41 0.95 12.43
N ILE A 75 -2.93 -0.20 11.96
CA ILE A 75 -2.14 -1.16 12.75
C ILE A 75 -0.79 -1.38 12.07
N SER A 76 0.24 -1.64 12.88
CA SER A 76 1.61 -1.86 12.41
C SER A 76 2.11 -3.23 12.84
N GLY A 77 2.93 -3.86 12.01
CA GLY A 77 3.60 -5.11 12.39
C GLY A 77 4.54 -4.94 13.59
N LEU A 78 4.62 -5.98 14.44
CA LEU A 78 5.56 -6.00 15.57
C LEU A 78 7.02 -5.93 15.08
N PRO A 79 7.89 -5.11 15.69
CA PRO A 79 9.32 -5.10 15.38
C PRO A 79 9.94 -6.49 15.52
N GLY A 80 10.79 -6.87 14.57
CA GLY A 80 11.48 -8.16 14.60
C GLY A 80 10.56 -9.37 14.38
N LYS A 81 9.31 -9.17 13.94
CA LYS A 81 8.39 -10.24 13.51
C LYS A 81 8.17 -10.15 11.99
N PRO A 82 9.14 -10.65 11.19
CA PRO A 82 9.15 -10.50 9.73
C PRO A 82 7.94 -11.16 9.05
N THR A 83 7.27 -12.11 9.72
CA THR A 83 6.14 -12.87 9.14
C THR A 83 4.83 -12.08 9.07
N THR A 84 4.75 -10.88 9.65
CA THR A 84 3.49 -10.12 9.68
C THR A 84 3.05 -9.66 8.28
N GLN A 85 3.98 -9.63 7.31
CA GLN A 85 3.75 -9.02 6.00
C GLN A 85 4.14 -9.90 4.80
N SER A 86 4.49 -11.17 5.04
CA SER A 86 4.91 -12.09 3.98
C SER A 86 3.89 -12.26 2.85
N LYS A 87 2.59 -12.00 3.12
CA LYS A 87 1.53 -11.99 2.11
C LYS A 87 1.71 -10.87 1.09
N ASN A 88 1.98 -9.65 1.55
CA ASN A 88 2.27 -8.51 0.68
C ASN A 88 3.59 -8.71 -0.04
N GLU A 89 4.64 -9.19 0.65
CA GLU A 89 5.96 -9.44 0.04
C GLU A 89 5.87 -10.43 -1.14
N LEU A 90 5.09 -11.52 -0.98
CA LEU A 90 4.89 -12.50 -2.05
C LEU A 90 4.12 -11.93 -3.25
N SER A 91 3.08 -11.14 -3.00
CA SER A 91 2.33 -10.46 -4.07
C SER A 91 3.20 -9.45 -4.81
N GLN A 92 3.96 -8.65 -4.05
CA GLN A 92 4.88 -7.65 -4.59
C GLN A 92 5.95 -8.31 -5.46
N GLN A 93 6.54 -9.42 -5.02
CA GLN A 93 7.50 -10.18 -5.84
C GLN A 93 6.88 -10.68 -7.14
N THR A 94 5.62 -11.14 -7.10
CA THR A 94 4.91 -11.62 -8.29
C THR A 94 4.70 -10.48 -9.29
N LEU A 95 4.25 -9.32 -8.83
CA LEU A 95 4.11 -8.12 -9.66
C LEU A 95 5.45 -7.66 -10.25
N LEU A 96 6.52 -7.63 -9.45
CA LEU A 96 7.85 -7.26 -9.93
C LEU A 96 8.33 -8.20 -11.04
N ARG A 97 8.13 -9.51 -10.91
CA ARG A 97 8.45 -10.47 -11.98
C ARG A 97 7.62 -10.24 -13.23
N PHE A 98 6.33 -9.95 -13.08
CA PHE A 98 5.47 -9.60 -14.22
C PHE A 98 5.97 -8.35 -14.94
N LEU A 99 6.32 -7.29 -14.20
CA LEU A 99 6.84 -6.04 -14.78
C LEU A 99 8.21 -6.23 -15.43
N ASP A 100 9.07 -7.08 -14.87
CA ASP A 100 10.40 -7.39 -15.37
C ASP A 100 10.34 -8.08 -16.76
N VAL A 101 9.44 -9.04 -16.94
CA VAL A 101 9.22 -9.67 -18.26
C VAL A 101 8.73 -8.67 -19.30
N GLN A 102 7.92 -7.70 -18.87
CA GLN A 102 7.30 -6.74 -19.78
C GLN A 102 8.26 -5.61 -20.17
N GLN A 103 9.24 -5.25 -19.33
CA GLN A 103 10.26 -4.19 -19.53
C GLN A 103 9.69 -2.82 -19.97
N PRO A 104 8.98 -2.09 -19.10
CA PRO A 104 8.37 -0.81 -19.49
C PRO A 104 9.46 0.26 -19.58
N ALA A 105 9.64 0.85 -20.76
CA ALA A 105 10.63 1.91 -20.97
C ALA A 105 10.19 3.28 -20.43
N MET A 106 8.88 3.49 -20.23
CA MET A 106 8.31 4.75 -19.74
C MET A 106 7.45 4.51 -18.50
N PHE A 107 7.42 5.49 -17.61
CA PHE A 107 6.64 5.44 -16.37
C PHE A 107 5.15 5.24 -16.63
N GLU A 108 4.58 5.90 -17.65
CA GLU A 108 3.18 5.73 -18.05
C GLU A 108 2.86 4.29 -18.49
N HIS A 109 3.78 3.66 -19.23
CA HIS A 109 3.65 2.25 -19.61
C HIS A 109 3.72 1.32 -18.40
N LEU A 110 4.55 1.65 -17.41
CA LEU A 110 4.60 0.91 -16.15
C LEU A 110 3.28 1.02 -15.38
N GLN A 111 2.72 2.23 -15.23
CA GLN A 111 1.42 2.44 -14.59
C GLN A 111 0.29 1.71 -15.33
N GLY A 112 0.26 1.79 -16.65
CA GLY A 112 -0.73 1.08 -17.47
C GLY A 112 -0.59 -0.45 -17.46
N ARG A 113 0.57 -0.99 -17.06
CA ARG A 113 0.75 -2.43 -16.84
C ARG A 113 0.31 -2.85 -15.45
N ILE A 114 0.61 -2.05 -14.44
CA ILE A 114 0.11 -2.28 -13.07
C ILE A 114 -1.42 -2.30 -13.05
N HIS A 115 -2.08 -1.36 -13.75
CA HIS A 115 -3.54 -1.32 -13.79
C HIS A 115 -4.21 -2.53 -14.48
N ARG A 116 -3.46 -3.30 -15.27
CA ARG A 116 -3.95 -4.48 -16.00
C ARG A 116 -3.59 -5.80 -15.34
N PHE A 117 -2.74 -5.76 -14.31
CA PHE A 117 -2.33 -6.93 -13.53
C PHE A 117 -3.47 -7.34 -12.58
#